data_AF-A0A1F7Y598-F1
#
_entry.id   AF-A0A1F7Y598-F1
#
_cell.length_a   1.000
_cell.length_b   1.000
_cell.length_c   1.000
_cell.angle_alpha   90.00
_cell.angle_beta   90.00
_cell.angle_gamma   90.00
#
_symmetry.space_group_name_H-M   'P 1'
#
loop_
_entity.id
_entity.type
_entity.pdbx_description
1 polymer ?
#
loop_
_entity_poly.entity_id
_entity_poly.type
_entity_poly.pdbx_seq_one_letter_code
_entity_poly.pdbx_strand_id
1 'polypeptide(L)'
;MDIKEKFITPFTDVTKISGLVTTFLNIVFMLAGLILLFFFIMGGIRMISSAGSDDAQAAENAKKTITSAVIGFVVVFTAYWIVKLIGQITGTQTFFQ
;
A
#
# COMPACT_ATOMS: atom_id res chain seq x y z
N MET A 1 -26.49 40.17 1.28
CA MET A 1 -26.11 39.00 0.46
C MET A 1 -24.67 38.68 0.82
N ASP A 2 -24.50 37.62 1.61
CA ASP A 2 -23.26 37.29 2.31
C ASP A 2 -22.15 36.85 1.36
N ILE A 3 -21.21 37.75 1.13
CA ILE A 3 -19.97 37.51 0.40
C ILE A 3 -19.06 36.50 1.14
N LYS A 4 -19.44 36.08 2.36
CA LYS A 4 -18.70 35.12 3.20
C LYS A 4 -18.96 33.65 2.82
N GLU A 5 -20.11 33.32 2.23
CA GLU A 5 -20.39 31.92 1.83
C GLU A 5 -19.58 31.48 0.61
N LYS A 6 -19.26 32.41 -0.30
CA LYS A 6 -18.66 32.08 -1.60
C LYS A 6 -17.17 31.80 -1.56
N PHE A 7 -16.51 32.03 -0.41
CA PHE A 7 -15.08 31.76 -0.22
C PHE A 7 -14.78 30.51 0.61
N ILE A 8 -15.79 29.79 1.12
CA ILE A 8 -15.61 28.62 2.00
C ILE A 8 -15.70 27.27 1.25
N THR A 9 -16.25 27.20 0.02
CA THR A 9 -16.50 25.89 -0.62
C THR A 9 -15.76 25.58 -1.94
N PRO A 10 -14.50 25.97 -2.18
CA PRO A 10 -13.67 25.21 -3.12
C PRO A 10 -13.33 23.82 -2.55
N PHE A 11 -13.57 23.58 -1.25
CA PHE A 11 -13.22 22.34 -0.56
C PHE A 11 -14.28 21.24 -0.66
N THR A 12 -15.57 21.55 -0.88
CA THR A 12 -16.65 20.54 -0.84
C THR A 12 -16.50 19.45 -1.92
N ASP A 13 -15.99 19.80 -3.10
CA ASP A 13 -15.69 18.81 -4.14
C ASP A 13 -14.45 17.98 -3.81
N VAL A 14 -13.44 18.61 -3.21
CA VAL A 14 -12.23 17.93 -2.73
C VAL A 14 -12.58 16.97 -1.59
N THR A 15 -13.53 17.30 -0.71
CA THR A 15 -14.00 16.41 0.36
C THR A 15 -14.76 15.20 -0.19
N LYS A 16 -15.54 15.36 -1.27
CA LYS A 16 -16.24 14.24 -1.92
C LYS A 16 -15.28 13.29 -2.62
N ILE A 17 -14.31 13.83 -3.37
CA ILE A 17 -13.28 13.03 -4.03
C ILE A 17 -12.37 12.38 -2.98
N SER A 18 -11.99 13.11 -1.93
CA SER A 18 -11.23 12.57 -0.80
C SER A 18 -11.97 11.44 -0.12
N GLY A 19 -13.29 11.55 0.13
CA GLY A 19 -14.07 10.50 0.77
C GLY A 19 -14.13 9.20 -0.04
N LEU A 20 -14.27 9.30 -1.37
CA LEU A 20 -14.23 8.14 -2.26
C LEU A 20 -12.84 7.50 -2.31
N VAL A 21 -11.79 8.31 -2.40
CA VAL A 21 -10.40 7.83 -2.44
C VAL A 21 -10.01 7.17 -1.11
N THR A 22 -10.39 7.75 0.04
CA THR A 22 -10.11 7.15 1.36
C THR A 22 -10.81 5.80 1.52
N THR A 23 -12.07 5.69 1.10
CA THR A 23 -12.82 4.42 1.16
C THR A 23 -12.16 3.36 0.28
N PHE A 24 -11.79 3.74 -0.94
CA PHE A 24 -11.11 2.84 -1.87
C PHE A 24 -9.74 2.39 -1.35
N LEU A 25 -8.93 3.33 -0.86
CA LEU A 25 -7.62 3.03 -0.28
C LEU A 25 -7.74 2.07 0.90
N ASN A 26 -8.69 2.25 1.81
CA ASN A 26 -8.85 1.36 2.97
C ASN A 26 -9.08 -0.10 2.54
N ILE A 27 -9.98 -0.33 1.57
CA ILE A 27 -10.24 -1.66 1.00
C ILE A 27 -8.98 -2.23 0.35
N VAL A 28 -8.27 -1.42 -0.44
CA VAL A 28 -7.03 -1.84 -1.12
C VAL A 28 -5.95 -2.18 -0.11
N PHE A 29 -5.75 -1.40 0.96
CA PHE A 29 -4.75 -1.68 1.98
C PHE A 29 -5.07 -2.96 2.78
N MET A 30 -6.34 -3.19 3.11
CA MET A 30 -6.79 -4.40 3.79
C MET A 30 -6.50 -5.64 2.93
N LEU A 31 -6.85 -5.59 1.65
CA LEU A 31 -6.55 -6.66 0.69
C LEU A 31 -5.05 -6.81 0.44
N ALA A 32 -4.33 -5.69 0.29
CA ALA A 32 -2.90 -5.68 0.05
C ALA A 32 -2.14 -6.31 1.22
N GLY A 33 -2.51 -6.01 2.48
CA GLY A 33 -1.91 -6.64 3.66
C GLY A 33 -2.14 -8.15 3.70
N LEU A 34 -3.35 -8.60 3.37
CA LEU A 34 -3.67 -10.03 3.30
C LEU A 34 -2.85 -10.73 2.20
N ILE A 35 -2.82 -10.16 0.99
CA ILE A 35 -2.06 -10.70 -0.15
C ILE A 35 -0.57 -10.71 0.17
N LEU A 36 -0.03 -9.65 0.78
CA LEU A 36 1.37 -9.58 1.18
C LEU A 36 1.75 -10.70 2.12
N LEU A 37 0.91 -10.99 3.13
CA LEU A 37 1.15 -12.07 4.08
C LEU A 37 1.27 -13.42 3.37
N PHE A 38 0.34 -13.74 2.46
CA PHE A 38 0.38 -14.97 1.67
C PHE A 38 1.62 -15.03 0.77
N PHE A 39 1.95 -13.94 0.08
CA PHE A 39 3.14 -13.86 -0.76
C PHE A 39 4.43 -13.99 0.04
N PHE A 40 4.49 -13.46 1.25
CA PHE A 40 5.66 -13.56 2.13
C PHE A 40 5.89 -15.00 2.57
N ILE A 41 4.82 -15.72 2.93
CA ILE A 41 4.89 -17.14 3.32
C ILE A 41 5.30 -18.00 2.12
N MET A 42 4.61 -17.89 0.97
CA MET A 42 4.95 -18.69 -0.23
C MET A 42 6.33 -18.34 -0.78
N GLY A 43 6.67 -17.06 -0.84
CA GLY A 43 7.96 -16.58 -1.33
C GLY A 43 9.12 -16.98 -0.41
N GLY A 44 8.93 -16.88 0.91
CA GLY A 44 9.92 -17.28 1.91
C GLY A 44 10.22 -18.77 1.86
N ILE A 45 9.18 -19.62 1.81
CA ILE A 45 9.35 -21.08 1.71
C ILE A 45 10.05 -21.45 0.40
N ARG A 46 9.65 -20.83 -0.73
CA ARG A 46 10.25 -21.08 -2.04
C ARG A 46 11.72 -20.62 -2.12
N MET A 47 12.09 -19.54 -1.43
CA MET A 47 13.49 -19.11 -1.32
C MET A 47 14.33 -20.14 -0.57
N ILE A 48 13.81 -20.67 0.56
CA ILE A 48 14.53 -21.66 1.37
C ILE A 48 14.67 -22.97 0.59
N SER A 49 13.62 -23.43 -0.10
CA SER A 49 13.67 -24.70 -0.85
C SER A 49 14.63 -24.67 -2.04
N SER A 50 14.77 -23.52 -2.70
CA SER A 50 15.65 -23.33 -3.86
C SER A 50 17.10 -23.07 -3.48
N ALA A 51 17.37 -22.60 -2.25
CA ALA A 51 18.72 -22.44 -1.74
C ALA A 51 19.41 -23.79 -1.42
N GLY A 52 18.64 -24.88 -1.27
CA GLY A 52 19.16 -26.22 -0.94
C GLY A 52 19.44 -27.14 -2.13
N SER A 53 19.02 -26.76 -3.33
CA SER A 53 19.22 -27.54 -4.56
C SER A 53 20.26 -26.86 -5.45
N ASP A 54 21.32 -27.56 -5.86
CA ASP A 54 22.42 -27.11 -6.76
C ASP A 54 21.96 -26.77 -8.21
N ASP A 55 20.67 -26.49 -8.41
CA ASP A 55 20.10 -26.06 -9.66
C ASP A 55 20.29 -24.55 -9.84
N ALA A 56 21.31 -24.16 -10.61
CA ALA A 56 21.60 -22.77 -10.95
C ALA A 56 20.37 -22.01 -11.52
N GLN A 57 19.53 -22.71 -12.28
CA GLN A 57 18.29 -22.16 -12.83
C GLN A 57 17.20 -21.96 -11.76
N ALA A 58 17.16 -22.81 -10.73
CA ALA A 58 16.26 -22.64 -9.59
C ALA A 58 16.72 -21.45 -8.72
N ALA A 59 18.03 -21.30 -8.52
CA ALA A 59 18.61 -20.17 -7.78
C ALA A 59 18.34 -18.82 -8.48
N GLU A 60 18.44 -18.76 -9.82
CA GLU A 60 18.16 -17.54 -10.59
C GLU A 60 16.66 -17.17 -10.55
N ASN A 61 15.78 -18.15 -10.67
CA ASN A 61 14.33 -17.95 -10.51
C ASN A 61 13.93 -17.56 -9.09
N ALA A 62 14.61 -18.10 -8.08
CA ALA A 62 14.42 -17.73 -6.68
C ALA A 62 14.77 -16.25 -6.47
N LYS A 63 15.95 -15.81 -6.93
CA LYS A 63 16.35 -14.39 -6.91
C LYS A 63 15.29 -13.51 -7.55
N LYS A 64 14.77 -13.89 -8.71
CA LYS A 64 13.72 -13.12 -9.40
C LYS A 64 12.42 -13.04 -8.59
N THR A 65 12.04 -14.14 -7.93
CA THR A 65 10.85 -14.22 -7.06
C THR A 65 11.00 -13.37 -5.80
N ILE A 66 12.19 -13.35 -5.20
CA ILE A 66 12.47 -12.50 -4.03
C ILE A 66 12.46 -11.04 -4.44
N THR A 67 13.10 -10.70 -5.56
CA THR A 67 13.10 -9.33 -6.06
C THR A 67 11.68 -8.83 -6.32
N SER A 68 10.80 -9.63 -6.91
CA SER A 68 9.39 -9.23 -7.09
C SER A 68 8.63 -9.12 -5.76
N ALA A 69 8.88 -10.01 -4.80
CA ALA A 69 8.30 -9.92 -3.45
C ALA A 69 8.77 -8.66 -2.70
N VAL A 70 10.07 -8.32 -2.79
CA VAL A 70 10.65 -7.11 -2.20
C VAL A 70 10.06 -5.86 -2.85
N ILE A 71 9.93 -5.83 -4.19
CA ILE A 71 9.28 -4.70 -4.88
C ILE A 71 7.83 -4.53 -4.40
N GLY A 72 7.06 -5.62 -4.30
CA GLY A 72 5.69 -5.56 -3.78
C GLY A 72 5.62 -5.05 -2.35
N PHE A 73 6.55 -5.50 -1.49
CA PHE A 73 6.68 -5.00 -0.12
C PHE A 73 7.00 -3.50 -0.08
N VAL A 74 7.97 -3.04 -0.88
CA VAL A 74 8.37 -1.63 -0.95
C VAL A 74 7.23 -0.74 -1.44
N VAL A 75 6.42 -1.20 -2.40
CA VAL A 75 5.25 -0.47 -2.89
C VAL A 75 4.23 -0.25 -1.78
N VAL A 76 3.85 -1.30 -1.05
CA VAL A 76 2.88 -1.19 0.06
C VAL A 76 3.47 -0.36 1.20
N PHE A 77 4.75 -0.54 1.51
CA PHE A 77 5.46 0.24 2.51
C PHE A 77 5.42 1.73 2.16
N THR A 78 5.79 2.11 0.94
CA THR A 78 5.77 3.51 0.49
C THR A 78 4.35 4.09 0.47
N ALA A 79 3.36 3.29 0.05
CA ALA A 79 1.96 3.70 0.07
C ALA A 79 1.48 4.04 1.49
N TYR A 80 1.89 3.26 2.50
CA TYR A 80 1.57 3.56 3.90
C TYR A 80 2.12 4.94 4.32
N TRP A 81 3.37 5.26 3.97
CA TRP A 81 3.97 6.56 4.26
C TRP A 81 3.21 7.72 3.61
N ILE A 82 2.79 7.55 2.35
CA ILE A 82 2.00 8.56 1.63
C ILE A 82 0.67 8.82 2.36
N VAL A 83 -0.06 7.76 2.71
CA VAL A 83 -1.34 7.88 3.44
C VAL A 83 -1.16 8.54 4.80
N LYS A 84 -0.08 8.22 5.52
CA LYS A 84 0.25 8.84 6.81
C LYS A 84 0.52 10.34 6.66
N LEU A 85 1.26 10.73 5.62
CA LEU A 85 1.52 12.15 5.32
C LEU A 85 0.21 12.92 5.05
N ILE A 86 -0.67 12.33 4.23
CA ILE A 86 -1.98 12.91 3.92
C ILE A 86 -2.83 13.06 5.19
N GLY A 87 -2.81 12.05 6.07
CA GLY A 87 -3.47 12.10 7.38
C GLY A 87 -2.97 13.23 8.27
N GLN A 88 -1.64 13.43 8.35
CA GLN A 88 -1.05 14.51 9.14
C GLN A 88 -1.41 15.90 8.63
N ILE A 89 -1.49 16.09 7.32
CA ILE A 89 -1.85 17.38 6.71
C ILE A 89 -3.35 17.66 6.86
N THR A 90 -4.19 16.62 6.78
CA THR A 90 -5.66 16.75 6.78
C THR A 90 -6.24 16.75 8.20
N GLY A 91 -5.46 16.40 9.23
CA GLY A 91 -5.91 16.32 10.63
C GLY A 91 -6.92 15.19 10.91
N THR A 92 -7.34 14.47 9.87
CA THR A 92 -8.11 13.23 9.98
C THR A 92 -7.18 12.13 10.45
N GLN A 93 -7.39 11.66 11.68
CA GLN A 93 -6.76 10.49 12.27
C GLN A 93 -6.95 9.30 11.30
N THR A 94 -5.95 9.01 10.46
CA THR A 94 -6.06 7.88 9.54
C THR A 94 -6.12 6.63 10.40
N PHE A 95 -7.20 5.83 10.25
CA PHE A 95 -7.58 4.67 11.08
C PHE A 95 -6.55 3.53 11.20
N PHE A 96 -5.33 3.68 10.70
CA PHE A 96 -4.20 2.83 11.08
C PHE A 96 -3.62 3.37 12.39
N GLN A 97 -4.20 2.92 13.51
CA GLN A 97 -3.56 3.03 14.82
C GLN A 97 -2.33 2.12 14.87
#